data_AF-A0A314Z374-F1
#
_entry.id   AF-A0A314Z374-F1
#
_cell.length_a   1.000
_cell.length_b   1.000
_cell.length_c   1.000
_cell.angle_alpha   90.00
_cell.angle_beta   90.00
_cell.angle_gamma   90.00
#
_symmetry.space_group_name_H-M   'P 1'
#
loop_
_entity.id
_entity.type
_entity.pdbx_description
1 polymer ?
#
loop_
_entity_poly.entity_id
_entity_poly.type
_entity_poly.pdbx_seq_one_letter_code
_entity_poly.pdbx_strand_id
1 'polypeptide(L)'
;MLKRIKLGTYSAINKTIWVKEQRKSPKSIILFNVTKTILFNVTKTIEKGSTDVTYKWQTVAPELPEDLFLRAMPQVKNINTKGNMTLAVSFIGQFLGQSEEVVALLNERFPELGLQQTDCHEVR
;
A
#
# COMPACT_ATOMS: atom_id res chain seq x y z
N MET A 1 -7.20 8.48 43.09
CA MET A 1 -7.89 9.04 44.27
C MET A 1 -9.20 9.61 43.78
N LEU A 2 -10.32 9.31 44.44
CA LEU A 2 -11.63 9.85 44.08
C LEU A 2 -11.80 11.23 44.72
N LYS A 3 -12.20 12.24 43.95
CA LYS A 3 -12.56 13.56 44.48
C LYS A 3 -14.06 13.78 44.37
N ARG A 4 -14.63 14.37 45.42
CA ARG A 4 -16.06 14.66 45.55
C ARG A 4 -16.31 16.09 45.05
N ILE A 5 -17.10 16.24 44.00
CA ILE A 5 -17.47 17.56 43.45
C ILE A 5 -18.96 17.76 43.73
N LYS A 6 -19.33 18.90 44.33
CA LYS A 6 -20.73 19.35 44.44
C LYS A 6 -20.98 20.39 43.36
N LEU A 7 -21.92 20.12 42.44
CA LEU A 7 -22.40 21.13 41.50
C LEU A 7 -23.57 21.89 42.14
N GLY A 8 -23.60 23.21 41.92
CA GLY A 8 -24.59 24.13 42.44
C GLY A 8 -26.03 23.83 41.97
N THR A 9 -26.97 24.24 42.79
CA THR A 9 -28.39 23.84 42.85
C THR A 9 -29.25 24.36 41.71
N TYR A 10 -30.09 23.50 41.11
CA TYR A 10 -31.50 23.80 40.76
C TYR A 10 -32.29 22.48 40.69
N SER A 11 -33.31 22.36 41.54
CA SER A 11 -34.38 21.33 41.58
C SER A 11 -34.02 19.84 41.76
N ALA A 12 -34.10 19.42 43.03
CA ALA A 12 -34.68 18.16 43.54
C ALA A 12 -34.32 16.79 42.91
N ILE A 13 -33.03 16.42 42.74
CA ILE A 13 -32.56 15.03 42.97
C ILE A 13 -31.07 15.06 43.39
N ASN A 14 -30.75 14.76 44.65
CA ASN A 14 -29.35 14.62 45.10
C ASN A 14 -28.75 13.29 44.60
N LYS A 15 -28.29 13.23 43.34
CA LYS A 15 -27.47 12.11 42.87
C LYS A 15 -25.99 12.38 43.16
N THR A 16 -25.40 11.58 44.05
CA THR A 16 -23.94 11.54 44.23
C THR A 16 -23.36 10.74 43.07
N ILE A 17 -22.60 11.37 42.18
CA ILE A 17 -21.93 10.70 41.07
C ILE A 17 -20.45 10.55 41.41
N TRP A 18 -19.94 9.33 41.35
CA TRP A 18 -18.52 9.04 41.48
C TRP A 18 -17.86 9.20 40.11
N VAL A 19 -17.12 10.28 39.92
CA VAL A 19 -16.24 10.42 38.74
C VAL A 19 -14.88 9.84 39.12
N LYS A 20 -14.46 8.77 38.42
CA LYS A 20 -13.08 8.29 38.50
C LYS A 20 -12.18 9.34 37.86
N GLU A 21 -11.36 10.00 38.66
CA GLU A 21 -10.28 10.85 38.15
C GLU A 21 -9.31 9.97 37.35
N GLN A 22 -9.38 10.08 36.02
CA GLN A 22 -8.44 9.49 35.10
C GLN A 22 -7.11 10.21 35.29
N ARG A 23 -6.26 9.68 36.18
CA ARG A 23 -4.86 10.10 36.26
C ARG A 23 -4.23 9.79 34.92
N LYS A 24 -3.98 10.82 34.11
CA LYS A 24 -2.98 10.78 33.04
C LYS A 24 -1.69 10.21 33.65
N SER A 25 -1.29 9.04 33.17
CA SER A 25 0.06 8.48 33.37
C SER A 25 0.81 8.58 32.05
N PRO A 26 2.09 9.00 32.04
CA PRO A 26 2.76 9.48 30.84
C PRO A 26 3.44 8.35 30.05
N LYS A 27 3.53 8.54 28.71
CA LYS A 27 4.44 7.86 27.76
C LYS A 27 4.14 6.38 27.43
N SER A 28 3.13 6.16 26.60
CA SER A 28 3.23 5.13 25.56
C SER A 28 2.88 5.78 24.23
N ILE A 29 3.88 6.39 23.59
CA ILE A 29 3.77 6.68 22.17
C ILE A 29 3.75 5.30 21.52
N ILE A 30 2.58 4.83 21.09
CA ILE A 30 2.52 3.72 20.15
C ILE A 30 3.14 4.29 18.88
N LEU A 31 4.41 3.97 18.63
CA LEU A 31 5.01 4.19 17.32
C LEU A 31 4.30 3.22 16.39
N PHE A 32 3.23 3.66 15.73
CA PHE A 32 2.82 3.00 14.51
C PHE A 32 3.97 3.23 13.54
N ASN A 33 4.81 2.22 13.35
CA ASN A 33 5.76 2.24 12.26
C ASN A 33 4.91 2.24 11.00
N VAL A 34 4.78 3.41 10.36
CA VAL A 34 4.07 3.50 9.08
C VAL A 34 4.97 2.79 8.08
N THR A 35 4.59 1.56 7.72
CA THR A 35 5.27 0.81 6.69
C THR A 35 5.25 1.65 5.42
N LYS A 36 6.43 1.89 4.85
CA LYS A 36 6.55 2.60 3.58
C LYS A 36 5.75 1.85 2.52
N THR A 37 5.05 2.60 1.67
CA THR A 37 4.34 2.02 0.55
C THR A 37 5.06 2.39 -0.74
N ILE A 38 5.46 1.40 -1.51
CA ILE A 38 6.09 1.59 -2.82
C ILE A 38 5.05 1.30 -3.91
N LEU A 39 4.91 2.21 -4.86
CA LEU A 39 4.13 2.02 -6.08
C LEU A 39 5.08 1.86 -7.27
N PHE A 40 4.75 0.97 -8.20
CA PHE A 40 5.47 0.83 -9.46
C PHE A 40 4.54 0.50 -10.62
N ASN A 41 4.98 0.84 -11.83
CA ASN A 41 4.25 0.55 -13.07
C ASN A 41 5.22 0.22 -14.20
N VAL A 42 5.21 -1.04 -14.63
CA VAL A 42 6.03 -1.51 -15.75
C VAL A 42 5.11 -1.80 -16.94
N THR A 43 5.32 -1.11 -18.07
CA THR A 43 4.57 -1.40 -19.30
C THR A 43 5.38 -2.29 -20.25
N LYS A 44 4.78 -3.37 -20.75
CA LYS A 44 5.31 -4.17 -21.86
C LYS A 44 4.37 -4.08 -23.06
N THR A 45 4.92 -3.86 -24.25
CA THR A 45 4.16 -3.92 -25.51
C THR A 45 4.24 -5.33 -26.11
N ILE A 46 3.39 -5.66 -27.09
CA ILE A 46 3.47 -6.95 -27.79
C ILE A 46 4.87 -7.19 -28.34
N GLU A 47 5.48 -6.18 -28.95
CA GLU A 47 6.82 -6.28 -29.56
C GLU A 47 7.92 -6.48 -28.52
N LYS A 48 7.65 -6.14 -27.25
CA LYS A 48 8.53 -6.38 -26.09
C LYS A 48 8.14 -7.63 -25.29
N GLY A 49 7.36 -8.54 -25.89
CA GLY A 49 7.01 -9.83 -25.29
C GLY A 49 5.95 -9.75 -24.19
N SER A 50 5.00 -8.80 -24.25
CA SER A 50 3.96 -8.67 -23.22
C SER A 50 3.16 -9.95 -22.98
N THR A 51 2.89 -10.74 -24.02
CA THR A 51 2.15 -12.01 -23.91
C THR A 51 2.86 -13.01 -23.01
N ASP A 52 4.17 -13.20 -23.17
CA ASP A 52 4.94 -14.16 -22.37
C ASP A 52 5.03 -13.71 -20.91
N VAL A 53 5.25 -12.40 -20.68
CA VAL A 53 5.26 -11.82 -19.33
C VAL A 53 3.88 -11.95 -18.67
N THR A 54 2.79 -11.72 -19.41
CA THR A 54 1.43 -11.90 -18.89
C THR A 54 1.13 -13.36 -18.56
N TYR A 55 1.58 -14.31 -19.38
CA TYR A 55 1.42 -15.73 -19.11
C TYR A 55 2.15 -16.14 -17.82
N LYS A 56 3.39 -15.68 -17.64
CA LYS A 56 4.15 -15.91 -16.39
C LYS A 56 3.47 -15.28 -15.18
N TRP A 57 3.00 -14.04 -15.31
CA TRP A 57 2.27 -13.33 -14.25
C TRP A 57 1.08 -14.14 -13.71
N GLN A 58 0.32 -14.84 -14.57
CA GLN A 58 -0.80 -15.68 -14.13
C GLN A 58 -0.39 -16.78 -13.13
N THR A 59 0.84 -17.29 -13.25
CA THR A 59 1.37 -18.34 -12.37
C THR A 59 2.10 -17.81 -11.14
N VAL A 60 2.79 -16.67 -11.28
CA VAL A 60 3.61 -16.11 -10.19
C VAL A 60 2.80 -15.24 -9.25
N ALA A 61 1.87 -14.43 -9.75
CA ALA A 61 1.16 -13.44 -8.96
C ALA A 61 0.39 -14.03 -7.74
N PRO A 62 -0.28 -15.19 -7.85
CA PRO A 62 -0.96 -15.80 -6.70
C PRO A 62 -0.01 -16.29 -5.59
N GLU A 63 1.26 -16.50 -5.91
CA GLU A 63 2.29 -17.04 -5.00
C GLU A 63 3.17 -15.94 -4.38
N LEU A 64 2.89 -14.67 -4.69
CA LEU A 64 3.61 -13.53 -4.13
C LEU A 64 3.20 -13.29 -2.66
N PRO A 65 4.09 -12.73 -1.83
CA PRO A 65 3.77 -12.38 -0.44
C PRO A 65 2.58 -11.42 -0.35
N GLU A 66 1.81 -11.49 0.75
CA GLU A 66 0.62 -10.65 0.99
C GLU A 66 0.93 -9.15 0.98
N ASP A 67 2.18 -8.79 1.33
CA ASP A 67 2.66 -7.40 1.31
C ASP A 67 2.84 -6.84 -0.11
N LEU A 68 2.72 -7.68 -1.15
CA LEU A 68 2.85 -7.31 -2.56
C LEU A 68 1.56 -7.55 -3.34
N PHE A 69 0.91 -6.46 -3.73
CA PHE A 69 -0.15 -6.49 -4.74
C PHE A 69 0.44 -6.27 -6.13
N LEU A 70 0.10 -7.13 -7.10
CA LEU A 70 0.55 -7.01 -8.50
C LEU A 70 -0.56 -7.39 -9.49
N ARG A 71 -0.99 -6.42 -10.31
CA ARG A 71 -2.00 -6.64 -11.37
C ARG A 71 -1.45 -6.40 -12.77
N ALA A 72 -1.97 -7.14 -13.75
CA ALA A 72 -1.76 -6.88 -15.17
C ALA A 72 -2.98 -6.17 -15.76
N MET A 73 -2.77 -5.04 -16.46
CA MET A 73 -3.84 -4.24 -17.06
C MET A 73 -3.57 -4.05 -18.56
N PRO A 74 -4.29 -4.74 -19.46
CA PRO A 74 -4.21 -4.52 -20.89
C PRO A 74 -4.68 -3.12 -21.26
N GLN A 75 -3.96 -2.46 -22.16
CA GLN A 75 -4.26 -1.10 -22.64
C GLN A 75 -3.85 -0.95 -24.11
N VAL A 76 -4.60 -0.13 -24.85
CA VAL A 76 -4.18 0.33 -26.17
C VAL A 76 -3.39 1.63 -26.01
N LYS A 77 -2.18 1.70 -26.58
CA LYS A 77 -1.30 2.88 -26.51
C LYS A 77 -0.93 3.38 -27.91
N ASN A 78 -0.83 4.70 -28.07
CA ASN A 78 -0.30 5.30 -29.29
C ASN A 78 1.22 5.14 -29.34
N ILE A 79 1.73 4.58 -30.42
CA ILE A 79 3.16 4.38 -30.67
C ILE A 79 3.79 5.67 -31.21
N ASN A 80 3.02 6.46 -31.95
CA ASN A 80 3.51 7.69 -32.58
C ASN A 80 2.40 8.75 -32.75
N THR A 81 2.80 9.96 -33.14
CA THR A 81 1.89 11.08 -33.46
C THR A 81 1.07 10.85 -34.73
N LYS A 82 1.35 9.80 -35.50
CA LYS A 82 0.62 9.41 -36.70
C LYS A 82 -0.62 8.56 -36.40
N GLY A 83 -0.89 8.26 -35.12
CA GLY A 83 -2.08 7.52 -34.69
C GLY A 83 -1.93 6.00 -34.76
N ASN A 84 -0.72 5.46 -34.94
CA ASN A 84 -0.51 4.02 -34.88
C ASN A 84 -0.69 3.54 -33.43
N MET A 85 -1.58 2.58 -33.23
CA MET A 85 -1.87 2.00 -31.91
C MET A 85 -1.16 0.65 -31.74
N THR A 86 -0.66 0.36 -30.54
CA THR A 86 -0.18 -0.96 -30.11
C THR A 86 -0.93 -1.41 -28.87
N LEU A 87 -1.05 -2.73 -28.70
CA LEU A 87 -1.53 -3.30 -27.45
C LEU A 87 -0.33 -3.42 -26.48
N ALA A 88 -0.55 -2.99 -25.25
CA ALA A 88 0.40 -3.08 -24.17
C ALA A 88 -0.29 -3.63 -22.91
N VAL A 89 0.51 -4.13 -21.99
CA VAL A 89 0.07 -4.54 -20.66
C VAL A 89 0.88 -3.75 -19.65
N SER A 90 0.16 -3.03 -18.79
CA SER A 90 0.73 -2.31 -17.65
C SER A 90 0.65 -3.20 -16.42
N PHE A 91 1.81 -3.55 -15.87
CA PHE A 91 1.95 -4.29 -14.63
C PHE A 91 2.09 -3.28 -13.49
N ILE A 92 1.02 -3.14 -12.71
CA ILE A 92 0.90 -2.13 -11.66
C ILE A 92 0.98 -2.85 -10.33
N GLY A 93 1.88 -2.42 -9.46
CA GLY A 93 2.04 -3.01 -8.15
C GLY A 93 2.16 -2.02 -7.01
N GLN A 94 1.84 -2.51 -5.83
CA GLN A 94 1.96 -1.84 -4.55
C GLN A 94 2.65 -2.79 -3.57
N PHE A 95 3.68 -2.31 -2.89
CA PHE A 95 4.44 -3.09 -1.91
C PHE A 95 4.53 -2.37 -0.56
N LEU A 96 4.28 -3.09 0.53
CA LEU A 96 4.44 -2.61 1.90
C LEU A 96 5.86 -2.91 2.40
N GLY A 97 6.82 -2.05 2.07
CA GLY A 97 8.23 -2.22 2.44
C GLY A 97 9.15 -1.24 1.72
N GLN A 98 10.40 -1.63 1.51
CA GLN A 98 11.40 -0.82 0.81
C GLN A 98 11.50 -1.17 -0.68
N SER A 99 11.99 -0.22 -1.49
CA SER A 99 12.10 -0.41 -2.95
C SER A 99 13.08 -1.53 -3.32
N GLU A 100 14.16 -1.66 -2.55
CA GLU A 100 15.21 -2.66 -2.70
C GLU A 100 14.66 -4.07 -2.49
N GLU A 101 13.76 -4.22 -1.51
CA GLU A 101 13.13 -5.50 -1.14
C GLU A 101 12.23 -6.01 -2.27
N VAL A 102 11.36 -5.15 -2.83
CA VAL A 102 10.46 -5.55 -3.93
C VAL A 102 11.22 -5.82 -5.22
N VAL A 103 12.27 -5.04 -5.52
CA VAL A 103 13.12 -5.26 -6.70
C VAL A 103 13.85 -6.60 -6.56
N ALA A 104 14.44 -6.90 -5.40
CA ALA A 104 15.10 -8.18 -5.17
C ALA A 104 14.11 -9.36 -5.30
N LEU A 105 12.96 -9.26 -4.63
CA LEU A 105 11.90 -10.28 -4.67
C LEU A 105 11.43 -10.57 -6.11
N LEU A 106 11.15 -9.53 -6.89
CA LEU A 106 10.66 -9.71 -8.25
C LEU A 106 11.77 -10.11 -9.23
N ASN A 107 13.03 -9.77 -8.98
CA ASN A 107 14.14 -10.32 -9.77
C ASN A 107 14.35 -11.82 -9.51
N GLU A 108 14.07 -12.30 -8.30
CA GLU A 108 14.16 -13.73 -7.97
C GLU A 108 12.96 -14.50 -8.53
N ARG A 109 11.73 -14.03 -8.27
CA ARG A 109 10.51 -14.79 -8.56
C ARG A 109 9.86 -14.47 -9.89
N PHE A 110 10.11 -13.28 -10.45
CA PHE A 110 9.51 -12.83 -11.70
C PHE A 110 10.44 -11.94 -12.55
N PRO A 111 11.66 -12.42 -12.90
CA PRO A 111 12.66 -11.61 -13.58
C PRO A 111 12.20 -11.06 -14.94
N GLU A 112 11.25 -11.73 -15.61
CA GLU A 112 10.70 -11.31 -16.90
C GLU A 112 9.96 -9.97 -16.84
N LEU A 113 9.45 -9.60 -15.65
CA LEU A 113 8.88 -8.27 -15.43
C LEU A 113 9.96 -7.20 -15.62
N GLY A 114 11.17 -7.44 -15.12
CA GLY A 114 12.32 -6.55 -15.25
C GLY A 114 12.15 -5.22 -14.52
N LEU A 115 11.54 -5.26 -13.32
CA LEU A 115 11.35 -4.09 -12.47
C LEU A 115 12.71 -3.50 -12.08
N GLN A 116 12.87 -2.19 -12.27
CA GLN A 116 14.05 -1.46 -11.81
C GLN A 116 13.69 -0.57 -10.64
N GLN A 117 14.71 -0.22 -9.84
CA GLN A 117 14.53 0.69 -8.72
C GLN A 117 14.05 2.08 -9.16
N THR A 118 14.39 2.50 -10.38
CA THR A 118 13.92 3.75 -11.00
C THR A 118 12.42 3.78 -11.28
N ASP A 119 11.77 2.61 -11.34
CA ASP A 119 10.33 2.48 -11.58
C ASP A 119 9.53 2.52 -10.27
N CYS A 120 10.22 2.57 -9.12
CA CYS A 120 9.63 2.53 -7.78
C CYS A 120 9.45 3.94 -7.21
N HIS A 121 8.28 4.20 -6.64
CA HIS A 121 7.93 5.48 -6.03
C HIS A 121 7.39 5.27 -4.60
N GLU A 122 8.07 5.83 -3.61
CA GLU A 122 7.59 5.84 -2.22
C GLU A 122 6.44 6.83 -2.07
N VAL A 123 5.32 6.37 -1.51
CA VAL A 123 4.18 7.20 -1.12
C VAL A 123 4.06 7.22 0.41
N ARG A 124 3.73 8.38 0.95
CA ARG A 124 3.52 8.64 2.37
C ARG A 124 2.04 8.89 2.68
#